data_AF-A0A1R2BV22-F1
#
_entry.id   AF-A0A1R2BV22-F1
#
_cell.length_a   1.000
_cell.length_b   1.000
_cell.length_c   1.000
_cell.angle_alpha   90.00
_cell.angle_beta   90.00
_cell.angle_gamma   90.00
#
_symmetry.space_group_name_H-M   'P 1'
#
loop_
_entity.id
_entity.type
_entity.pdbx_description
1 polymer ?
#
loop_
_entity_poly.entity_id
_entity_poly.type
_entity_poly.pdbx_seq_one_letter_code
_entity_poly.pdbx_strand_id
1 'polypeptide(L)'
;MKRRHSRHNAQPKITKVRSGIPSFDQIINGGIPLGTIFLIEESSNEVVPTFVKAFLGEGAVSNDLLLSYSEADLNSEIPDIRRIGNTSIKSDFTVRYETFAKNSKVQEPYVIDLGTIKSDYQGFIQRTLNCTDEDFYHKLWVQVKNDLKFRYDQRTEDTISRVLIRSVFSDNWPQNSLSEIFEFFKAVKTLLRSKNAVLMITVPVVKLQDKLRDIVFQNSDLIVLNNIFGGGQNLKISIYKAPKSANVEENSVFTVAQSLGATIVRAL
;
A
#
# COMPACT_ATOMS: atom_id res chain seq x y z
N MET A 1 -5.73 -1.97 53.55
CA MET A 1 -6.15 -1.18 52.37
C MET A 1 -5.61 -1.86 51.11
N LYS A 2 -6.42 -2.69 50.42
CA LYS A 2 -5.99 -3.47 49.24
C LYS A 2 -5.88 -2.54 48.03
N ARG A 3 -4.67 -2.35 47.50
CA ARG A 3 -4.43 -1.67 46.22
C ARG A 3 -5.05 -2.53 45.10
N ARG A 4 -6.15 -2.04 44.51
CA ARG A 4 -6.68 -2.57 43.25
C ARG A 4 -5.73 -2.16 42.14
N HIS A 5 -5.00 -3.13 41.56
CA HIS A 5 -4.39 -2.92 40.25
C HIS A 5 -5.52 -2.80 39.22
N SER A 6 -5.70 -1.59 38.69
CA SER A 6 -6.45 -1.37 37.46
C SER A 6 -5.79 -2.19 36.37
N ARG A 7 -6.40 -3.32 35.99
CA ARG A 7 -6.12 -3.96 34.71
C ARG A 7 -6.66 -3.01 33.64
N HIS A 8 -5.82 -2.08 33.19
CA HIS A 8 -6.07 -1.44 31.91
C HIS A 8 -6.20 -2.57 30.90
N ASN A 9 -7.38 -2.68 30.28
CA ASN A 9 -7.59 -3.44 29.06
C ASN A 9 -6.60 -2.91 28.01
N ALA A 10 -5.39 -3.46 27.98
CA ALA A 10 -4.44 -3.19 26.92
C ALA A 10 -5.03 -3.83 25.65
N GLN A 11 -5.75 -3.04 24.86
CA GLN A 11 -6.07 -3.43 23.51
C GLN A 11 -4.75 -3.78 22.82
N PRO A 12 -4.68 -4.90 22.08
CA PRO A 12 -3.47 -5.26 21.36
C PRO A 12 -3.09 -4.10 20.44
N LYS A 13 -1.88 -3.56 20.61
CA LYS A 13 -1.37 -2.48 19.79
C LYS A 13 -1.19 -3.01 18.37
N ILE A 14 -2.07 -2.60 17.47
CA ILE A 14 -1.99 -2.97 16.06
C ILE A 14 -0.75 -2.28 15.46
N THR A 15 0.20 -3.06 14.97
CA THR A 15 1.36 -2.55 14.25
C THR A 15 0.91 -1.96 12.91
N LYS A 16 1.35 -0.75 12.61
CA LYS A 16 1.08 -0.01 11.38
C LYS A 16 2.37 0.28 10.63
N VAL A 17 2.28 0.40 9.32
CA VAL A 17 3.37 0.76 8.42
C VAL A 17 3.01 2.03 7.67
N ARG A 18 4.01 2.86 7.38
CA ARG A 18 3.80 4.13 6.68
C ARG A 18 3.48 3.89 5.21
N SER A 19 2.61 4.71 4.63
CA SER A 19 2.25 4.61 3.21
C SER A 19 3.29 5.21 2.26
N GLY A 20 4.22 6.03 2.77
CA GLY A 20 5.08 6.89 1.96
C GLY A 20 4.49 8.28 1.69
N ILE A 21 3.24 8.53 2.10
CA ILE A 21 2.56 9.81 2.00
C ILE A 21 2.19 10.29 3.42
N PRO A 22 2.96 11.21 4.03
CA PRO A 22 2.77 11.61 5.44
C PRO A 22 1.35 12.09 5.77
N SER A 23 0.75 12.89 4.89
CA SER A 23 -0.62 13.38 5.08
C SER A 23 -1.66 12.26 4.98
N PHE A 24 -1.42 11.24 4.15
CA PHE A 24 -2.31 10.07 4.08
C PHE A 24 -2.23 9.28 5.37
N ASP A 25 -1.02 9.05 5.89
CA ASP A 25 -0.82 8.37 7.16
C ASP A 25 -1.54 9.10 8.30
N GLN A 26 -1.51 10.43 8.32
CA GLN A 26 -2.29 11.23 9.28
C GLN A 26 -3.80 10.99 9.15
N ILE A 27 -4.33 11.00 7.92
CA ILE A 27 -5.76 10.74 7.65
C ILE A 27 -6.17 9.35 8.14
N ILE A 28 -5.35 8.32 7.92
CA ILE A 28 -5.63 6.94 8.36
C ILE A 28 -5.12 6.61 9.77
N ASN A 29 -4.82 7.64 10.57
CA ASN A 29 -4.39 7.57 11.97
C ASN A 29 -3.07 6.82 12.19
N GLY A 30 -2.01 7.27 11.53
CA GLY A 30 -0.63 6.81 11.71
C GLY A 30 -0.21 5.65 10.80
N GLY A 31 -0.88 5.45 9.66
CA GLY A 31 -0.48 4.49 8.63
C GLY A 31 -1.37 3.24 8.50
N ILE A 32 -0.89 2.29 7.70
CA ILE A 32 -1.61 1.10 7.24
C ILE A 32 -1.36 -0.07 8.21
N PRO A 33 -2.39 -0.68 8.83
CA PRO A 33 -2.21 -1.86 9.68
C PRO A 33 -1.55 -3.04 8.96
N LEU A 34 -0.74 -3.83 9.68
CA LEU A 34 -0.30 -5.14 9.17
C LEU A 34 -1.50 -6.08 8.95
N GLY A 35 -1.40 -6.92 7.92
CA GLY A 35 -2.48 -7.80 7.50
C GLY A 35 -3.55 -7.13 6.63
N THR A 36 -3.36 -5.85 6.27
CA THR A 36 -4.29 -5.10 5.42
C THR A 36 -4.15 -5.45 3.94
N ILE A 37 -5.30 -5.59 3.29
CA ILE A 37 -5.43 -5.45 1.84
C ILE A 37 -5.86 -4.01 1.53
N PHE A 38 -4.97 -3.26 0.89
CA PHE A 38 -5.15 -1.88 0.46
C PHE A 38 -5.46 -1.86 -1.04
N LEU A 39 -6.71 -1.56 -1.40
CA LEU A 39 -7.15 -1.42 -2.78
C LEU A 39 -7.03 0.03 -3.24
N ILE A 40 -6.50 0.20 -4.44
CA ILE A 40 -6.53 1.46 -5.19
C ILE A 40 -7.16 1.22 -6.55
N GLU A 41 -8.13 2.05 -6.88
CA GLU A 41 -8.76 2.03 -8.18
C GLU A 41 -7.88 2.72 -9.24
N GLU A 42 -7.63 2.04 -10.36
CA GLU A 42 -6.83 2.56 -11.47
C GLU A 42 -7.62 3.50 -12.36
N SER A 43 -6.94 4.51 -12.88
CA SER A 43 -7.48 5.32 -13.97
C SER A 43 -6.34 5.80 -14.86
N SER A 44 -6.68 6.60 -15.88
CA SER A 44 -5.68 7.26 -16.72
C SER A 44 -4.85 8.35 -16.00
N ASN A 45 -5.08 8.59 -14.70
CA ASN A 45 -4.40 9.62 -13.94
C ASN A 45 -3.23 9.09 -13.09
N GLU A 46 -2.49 10.02 -12.48
CA GLU A 46 -1.25 9.73 -11.73
C GLU A 46 -1.48 9.20 -10.30
N VAL A 47 -2.73 8.90 -9.88
CA VAL A 47 -3.02 8.44 -8.51
C VAL A 47 -2.30 7.13 -8.21
N VAL A 48 -2.44 6.13 -9.07
CA VAL A 48 -1.82 4.82 -8.85
C VAL A 48 -0.29 4.89 -8.84
N PRO A 49 0.38 5.50 -9.84
CA PRO A 49 1.82 5.72 -9.78
C PRO A 49 2.28 6.42 -8.50
N THR A 50 1.53 7.42 -8.01
CA THR A 50 1.83 8.12 -6.75
C THR A 50 1.89 7.16 -5.57
N PHE A 51 0.81 6.41 -5.35
CA PHE A 51 0.70 5.52 -4.21
C PHE A 51 1.67 4.35 -4.30
N VAL A 52 1.87 3.76 -5.49
CA VAL A 52 2.82 2.67 -5.71
C VAL A 52 4.24 3.12 -5.38
N LYS A 53 4.71 4.22 -5.97
CA LYS A 53 6.05 4.76 -5.73
C LYS A 53 6.25 5.12 -4.26
N ALA A 54 5.28 5.79 -3.65
CA ALA A 54 5.34 6.13 -2.24
C ALA A 54 5.41 4.88 -1.35
N PHE A 55 4.55 3.89 -1.60
CA PHE A 55 4.46 2.65 -0.83
C PHE A 55 5.75 1.83 -0.90
N LEU A 56 6.31 1.69 -2.10
CA LEU A 56 7.56 0.97 -2.32
C LEU A 56 8.78 1.76 -1.82
N GLY A 57 8.81 3.08 -2.06
CA GLY A 57 9.87 3.97 -1.58
C GLY A 57 9.99 3.98 -0.06
N GLU A 58 8.86 4.03 0.66
CA GLU A 58 8.85 3.96 2.12
C GLU A 58 9.37 2.61 2.63
N GLY A 59 9.02 1.53 1.94
CA GLY A 59 9.57 0.22 2.25
C GLY A 59 11.07 0.12 1.95
N ALA A 60 11.57 0.77 0.90
CA ALA A 60 12.99 0.85 0.61
C ALA A 60 13.77 1.59 1.72
N VAL A 61 13.22 2.69 2.23
CA VAL A 61 13.75 3.43 3.39
C VAL A 61 13.77 2.54 4.64
N SER A 62 12.66 1.85 4.90
CA SER A 62 12.45 1.00 6.08
C SER A 62 13.17 -0.34 6.01
N ASN A 63 13.84 -0.64 4.88
CA ASN A 63 14.44 -1.93 4.58
C ASN A 63 13.41 -3.08 4.66
N ASP A 64 12.19 -2.85 4.20
CA ASP A 64 11.14 -3.86 4.07
C ASP A 64 11.47 -4.85 2.93
N LEU A 65 10.83 -6.02 2.95
CA LEU A 65 10.82 -6.91 1.78
C LEU A 65 9.81 -6.36 0.77
N LEU A 66 10.26 -6.04 -0.45
CA LEU A 66 9.41 -5.48 -1.49
C LEU A 66 9.14 -6.53 -2.56
N LEU A 67 7.87 -6.87 -2.78
CA LEU A 67 7.41 -7.83 -3.78
C LEU A 67 6.42 -7.14 -4.73
N SER A 68 6.62 -7.29 -6.04
CA SER A 68 5.68 -6.82 -7.06
C SER A 68 5.30 -7.95 -8.01
N TYR A 69 4.00 -8.04 -8.31
CA TYR A 69 3.40 -8.99 -9.22
C TYR A 69 2.62 -8.21 -10.28
N SER A 70 2.99 -8.37 -11.54
CA SER A 70 2.40 -7.64 -12.66
C SER A 70 2.47 -8.46 -13.94
N GLU A 71 1.62 -8.15 -14.92
CA GLU A 71 1.68 -8.79 -16.25
C GLU A 71 2.85 -8.30 -17.10
N ALA A 72 3.24 -7.04 -16.92
CA ALA A 72 4.37 -6.44 -17.61
C ALA A 72 5.61 -6.44 -16.72
N ASP A 73 6.79 -6.56 -17.33
CA ASP A 73 8.04 -6.22 -16.66
C ASP A 73 8.15 -4.70 -16.57
N LEU A 74 7.77 -4.17 -15.42
CA LEU A 74 7.90 -2.77 -15.06
C LEU A 74 9.33 -2.59 -14.58
N ASN A 75 10.17 -1.88 -15.32
CA ASN A 75 11.47 -1.46 -14.78
C ASN A 75 11.30 -0.85 -13.38
N SER A 76 12.32 -0.95 -12.51
CA SER A 76 12.27 -0.55 -11.09
C SER A 76 11.31 0.62 -10.83
N GLU A 77 10.34 0.42 -9.94
CA GLU A 77 9.38 1.46 -9.54
C GLU A 77 9.79 2.17 -8.24
N ILE A 78 11.02 1.90 -7.77
CA ILE A 78 11.52 2.44 -6.51
C ILE A 78 12.01 3.88 -6.75
N PRO A 79 11.38 4.89 -6.14
CA PRO A 79 11.83 6.28 -6.26
C PRO A 79 13.16 6.55 -5.54
N ASP A 80 13.81 7.65 -5.87
CA ASP A 80 14.95 8.13 -5.09
C ASP A 80 14.52 8.70 -3.72
N ILE A 81 15.44 8.67 -2.76
CA ILE A 81 15.19 9.15 -1.40
C ILE A 81 16.11 10.35 -1.15
N ARG A 82 15.52 11.55 -1.11
CA ARG A 82 16.26 12.79 -0.86
C ARG A 82 16.24 13.11 0.63
N ARG A 83 17.43 13.18 1.23
CA ARG A 83 17.63 13.69 2.60
C ARG A 83 17.45 15.21 2.59
N ILE A 84 16.68 15.75 3.53
CA ILE A 84 16.49 17.18 3.66
C ILE A 84 17.24 17.65 4.91
N GLY A 85 18.28 18.47 4.70
CA GLY A 85 19.02 19.08 5.80
C GLY A 85 18.15 19.99 6.66
N ASN A 86 18.54 20.16 7.93
CA ASN A 86 17.78 20.94 8.92
C ASN A 86 17.63 22.44 8.61
N THR A 87 18.30 22.97 7.59
CA THR A 87 18.32 24.41 7.27
C THR A 87 17.22 24.84 6.29
N SER A 88 16.54 23.91 5.62
CA SER A 88 15.44 24.17 4.67
C SER A 88 14.04 24.17 5.33
N ILE A 89 13.99 24.17 6.67
CA ILE A 89 12.83 23.70 7.46
C ILE A 89 11.55 24.56 7.36
N LYS A 90 11.59 25.80 6.84
CA LYS A 90 10.57 26.79 7.19
C LYS A 90 9.31 26.94 6.32
N SER A 91 9.16 26.28 5.17
CA SER A 91 8.01 26.61 4.28
C SER A 91 7.19 25.47 3.71
N ASP A 92 7.58 24.20 3.86
CA ASP A 92 6.79 23.09 3.31
C ASP A 92 6.78 21.89 4.27
N PHE A 93 5.83 21.91 5.20
CA PHE A 93 5.61 20.86 6.22
C PHE A 93 4.87 19.64 5.65
N THR A 94 4.49 19.68 4.38
CA THR A 94 3.44 18.82 3.81
C THR A 94 3.95 17.56 3.11
N VAL A 95 5.27 17.38 3.01
CA VAL A 95 5.89 16.41 2.09
C VAL A 95 6.88 15.43 2.77
N ARG A 96 7.23 15.60 4.05
CA ARG A 96 8.34 14.85 4.68
C ARG A 96 7.95 14.04 5.93
N TYR A 97 8.68 12.94 6.17
CA TYR A 97 8.62 12.21 7.44
C TYR A 97 9.67 12.74 8.42
N GLU A 98 9.21 13.16 9.61
CA GLU A 98 10.08 13.64 10.70
C GLU A 98 10.40 12.54 11.72
N THR A 99 9.78 11.37 11.59
CA THR A 99 10.01 10.19 12.43
C THR A 99 10.60 9.07 11.58
N PHE A 100 11.29 8.11 12.20
CA PHE A 100 12.02 7.06 11.48
C PHE A 100 11.68 5.68 12.03
N ALA A 101 11.49 4.69 11.15
CA ALA A 101 11.37 3.30 11.57
C ALA A 101 12.70 2.85 12.23
N LYS A 102 12.62 1.98 13.24
CA LYS A 102 13.82 1.48 13.96
C LYS A 102 14.87 0.88 13.03
N ASN A 103 14.43 0.23 11.94
CA ASN A 103 15.30 -0.43 10.96
C ASN A 103 15.59 0.46 9.73
N SER A 104 15.14 1.73 9.74
CA SER A 104 15.36 2.65 8.65
C SER A 104 16.85 2.95 8.48
N LYS A 105 17.33 2.89 7.24
CA LYS A 105 18.69 3.36 6.90
C LYS A 105 18.81 4.89 6.97
N VAL A 106 17.68 5.58 6.99
CA VAL A 106 17.58 7.03 7.06
C VAL A 106 17.09 7.42 8.45
N GLN A 107 17.92 8.14 9.20
CA GLN A 107 17.66 8.60 10.57
C GLN A 107 17.60 10.14 10.63
N GLU A 108 17.17 10.76 9.54
CA GLU A 108 17.02 12.20 9.36
C GLU A 108 15.84 12.50 8.43
N PRO A 109 15.23 13.71 8.48
CA PRO A 109 14.06 14.01 7.66
C PRO A 109 14.32 13.77 6.17
N TYR A 110 13.38 13.09 5.51
CA TYR A 110 13.50 12.71 4.10
C TYR A 110 12.21 12.94 3.33
N VAL A 111 12.36 13.02 2.02
CA VAL A 111 11.27 12.99 1.05
C VAL A 111 11.52 11.87 0.04
N ILE A 112 10.45 11.18 -0.31
CA ILE A 112 10.42 10.22 -1.40
C ILE A 112 10.17 11.01 -2.69
N ASP A 113 11.17 11.06 -3.57
CA ASP A 113 11.10 11.81 -4.82
C ASP A 113 10.37 10.99 -5.89
N LEU A 114 9.07 11.24 -6.05
CA LEU A 114 8.20 10.49 -6.96
C LEU A 114 8.52 10.74 -8.45
N GLY A 115 9.28 11.81 -8.75
CA GLY A 115 9.70 12.16 -10.10
C GLY A 115 10.94 11.41 -10.58
N THR A 116 11.62 10.69 -9.70
CA THR A 116 12.84 9.93 -10.02
C THR A 116 12.63 8.44 -9.80
N ILE A 117 13.45 7.63 -10.47
CA ILE A 117 13.46 6.18 -10.35
C ILE A 117 14.90 5.73 -10.13
N LYS A 118 15.10 4.88 -9.13
CA LYS A 118 16.35 4.21 -8.85
C LYS A 118 16.36 2.83 -9.48
N SER A 119 17.19 2.63 -10.50
CA SER A 119 17.20 1.40 -11.32
C SER A 119 17.82 0.18 -10.63
N ASP A 120 18.52 0.33 -9.51
CA ASP A 120 19.41 -0.70 -8.94
C ASP A 120 19.06 -1.14 -7.51
N TYR A 121 17.80 -0.98 -7.05
CA TYR A 121 17.42 -1.41 -5.71
C TYR A 121 17.36 -2.94 -5.57
N GLN A 122 18.44 -3.54 -5.06
CA GLN A 122 18.62 -5.00 -4.92
C GLN A 122 17.58 -5.70 -4.02
N GLY A 123 16.84 -4.96 -3.20
CA GLY A 123 15.82 -5.49 -2.30
C GLY A 123 14.46 -5.74 -2.93
N PHE A 124 14.24 -5.30 -4.17
CA PHE A 124 12.96 -5.41 -4.88
C PHE A 124 12.89 -6.71 -5.68
N ILE A 125 11.85 -7.51 -5.45
CA ILE A 125 11.57 -8.71 -6.23
C ILE A 125 10.36 -8.44 -7.10
N GLN A 126 10.51 -8.66 -8.39
CA GLN A 126 9.43 -8.56 -9.35
C GLN A 126 9.14 -9.92 -9.97
N ARG A 127 7.85 -10.21 -10.16
CA ARG A 127 7.34 -11.43 -10.76
C ARG A 127 6.39 -11.06 -11.88
N THR A 128 6.68 -11.55 -13.09
CA THR A 128 5.74 -11.51 -14.20
C THR A 128 4.66 -12.58 -13.98
N LEU A 129 3.40 -12.17 -14.08
CA LEU A 129 2.25 -13.05 -13.93
C LEU A 129 1.98 -13.81 -15.22
N ASN A 130 1.80 -15.13 -15.10
CA ASN A 130 1.32 -15.96 -16.18
C ASN A 130 -0.21 -16.11 -16.11
N CYS A 131 -0.93 -15.13 -16.63
CA CYS A 131 -2.38 -15.06 -16.48
C CYS A 131 -3.16 -16.09 -17.34
N THR A 132 -2.49 -16.95 -18.10
CA THR A 132 -3.13 -18.00 -18.91
C THR A 132 -3.27 -19.34 -18.17
N ASP A 133 -2.81 -19.44 -16.93
CA ASP A 133 -2.88 -20.67 -16.14
C ASP A 133 -4.32 -21.01 -15.69
N GLU A 134 -4.75 -22.27 -15.83
CA GLU A 134 -6.10 -22.72 -15.42
C GLU A 134 -6.35 -22.55 -13.91
N ASP A 135 -5.32 -22.71 -13.08
CA ASP A 135 -5.34 -22.56 -11.61
C ASP A 135 -4.66 -21.26 -11.15
N PHE A 136 -4.71 -20.21 -11.98
CA PHE A 136 -3.98 -18.95 -11.80
C PHE A 136 -4.02 -18.37 -10.38
N TYR A 137 -5.20 -18.23 -9.77
CA TYR A 137 -5.32 -17.65 -8.42
C TYR A 137 -4.63 -18.50 -7.34
N HIS A 138 -4.72 -19.82 -7.47
CA HIS A 138 -4.02 -20.74 -6.57
C HIS A 138 -2.50 -20.63 -6.76
N LYS A 139 -2.02 -20.65 -8.02
CA LYS A 139 -0.59 -20.45 -8.33
C LYS A 139 -0.06 -19.11 -7.83
N LEU A 140 -0.82 -18.03 -8.03
CA LEU A 140 -0.49 -16.69 -7.53
C LEU A 140 -0.36 -16.69 -6.00
N TRP A 141 -1.32 -17.28 -5.30
CA TRP A 141 -1.24 -17.40 -3.84
C TRP A 141 -0.03 -18.24 -3.39
N VAL A 142 0.25 -19.37 -4.06
CA VAL A 142 1.43 -20.20 -3.77
C VAL A 142 2.71 -19.40 -3.98
N GLN A 143 2.79 -18.63 -5.06
CA GLN A 143 3.95 -17.79 -5.37
C GLN A 143 4.17 -16.72 -4.31
N VAL A 144 3.12 -15.95 -3.95
CA VAL A 144 3.17 -14.94 -2.87
C VAL A 144 3.60 -15.59 -1.55
N LYS A 145 3.04 -16.76 -1.21
CA LYS A 145 3.41 -17.52 -0.02
C LYS A 145 4.87 -17.95 -0.02
N ASN A 146 5.39 -18.39 -1.16
CA ASN A 146 6.77 -18.84 -1.27
C ASN A 146 7.74 -17.67 -1.22
N ASP A 147 7.47 -16.55 -1.90
CA ASP A 147 8.32 -15.36 -1.86
C ASP A 147 8.34 -14.72 -0.46
N LEU A 148 7.22 -14.73 0.26
CA LEU A 148 7.16 -14.32 1.68
C LEU A 148 7.89 -15.28 2.63
N LYS A 149 8.12 -16.54 2.23
CA LYS A 149 8.90 -17.51 3.01
C LYS A 149 10.40 -17.48 2.67
N PHE A 150 10.74 -17.37 1.39
CA PHE A 150 12.09 -17.62 0.87
C PHE A 150 13.11 -16.55 1.26
N ARG A 151 12.69 -15.32 1.56
CA ARG A 151 13.59 -14.24 2.03
C ARG A 151 13.64 -14.06 3.56
N TYR A 152 13.08 -14.99 4.32
CA TYR A 152 13.23 -15.03 5.80
C TYR A 152 14.65 -15.44 6.23
N ASP A 153 15.38 -16.24 5.44
CA ASP A 153 16.66 -16.80 5.89
C ASP A 153 17.79 -15.77 6.04
N GLN A 154 17.59 -14.52 5.59
CA GLN A 154 18.56 -13.42 5.76
C GLN A 154 18.01 -12.22 6.54
N ARG A 155 16.76 -12.26 6.99
CA ARG A 155 16.06 -11.14 7.62
C ARG A 155 15.40 -11.60 8.92
N THR A 156 15.41 -10.78 9.96
CA THR A 156 14.83 -11.14 11.27
C THR A 156 13.33 -11.41 11.14
N GLU A 157 12.76 -12.25 12.01
CA GLU A 157 11.33 -12.64 11.97
C GLU A 157 10.35 -11.45 12.00
N ASP A 158 10.80 -10.29 12.49
CA ASP A 158 10.07 -9.03 12.58
C ASP A 158 10.07 -8.19 11.29
N THR A 159 10.69 -8.67 10.20
CA THR A 159 10.80 -7.87 8.97
C THR A 159 9.44 -7.72 8.29
N ILE A 160 9.08 -6.48 7.98
CA ILE A 160 7.83 -6.15 7.29
C ILE A 160 7.94 -6.48 5.81
N SER A 161 6.85 -6.98 5.23
CA SER A 161 6.74 -7.22 3.79
C SER A 161 5.69 -6.32 3.16
N ARG A 162 6.05 -5.71 2.02
CA ARG A 162 5.17 -4.92 1.18
C ARG A 162 4.97 -5.65 -0.13
N VAL A 163 3.73 -6.08 -0.34
CA VAL A 163 3.32 -6.82 -1.53
C VAL A 163 2.52 -5.88 -2.40
N LEU A 164 2.80 -5.86 -3.70
CA LEU A 164 2.04 -5.16 -4.72
C LEU A 164 1.54 -6.18 -5.75
N ILE A 165 0.24 -6.22 -6.00
CA ILE A 165 -0.31 -6.93 -7.16
C ILE A 165 -1.00 -5.91 -8.05
N ARG A 166 -0.47 -5.72 -9.25
CA ARG A 166 -0.94 -4.70 -10.17
C ARG A 166 -2.05 -5.22 -11.07
N SER A 167 -2.96 -4.31 -11.41
CA SER A 167 -4.01 -4.47 -12.41
C SER A 167 -4.80 -5.77 -12.22
N VAL A 168 -5.18 -6.06 -10.98
CA VAL A 168 -6.00 -7.22 -10.63
C VAL A 168 -7.29 -7.15 -11.45
N PHE A 169 -7.64 -8.25 -12.11
CA PHE A 169 -8.77 -8.35 -13.05
C PHE A 169 -8.61 -7.54 -14.34
N SER A 170 -7.37 -7.33 -14.82
CA SER A 170 -7.17 -6.83 -16.18
C SER A 170 -7.70 -7.82 -17.23
N ASP A 171 -7.70 -7.41 -18.50
CA ASP A 171 -8.21 -8.23 -19.60
C ASP A 171 -7.44 -9.54 -19.83
N ASN A 172 -6.19 -9.63 -19.37
CA ASN A 172 -5.41 -10.85 -19.51
C ASN A 172 -5.64 -11.82 -18.35
N TRP A 173 -6.31 -11.41 -17.27
CA TRP A 173 -6.61 -12.28 -16.14
C TRP A 173 -7.65 -13.34 -16.55
N PRO A 174 -7.50 -14.59 -16.07
CA PRO A 174 -8.41 -15.65 -16.45
C PRO A 174 -9.82 -15.39 -15.89
N GLN A 175 -10.83 -15.80 -16.66
CA GLN A 175 -12.23 -15.74 -16.26
C GLN A 175 -12.49 -16.85 -15.25
N ASN A 176 -12.34 -16.53 -13.97
CA ASN A 176 -12.54 -17.47 -12.87
C ASN A 176 -13.88 -17.26 -12.18
N SER A 177 -14.30 -18.28 -11.41
CA SER A 177 -15.51 -18.17 -10.63
C SER A 177 -15.34 -17.15 -9.49
N LEU A 178 -16.44 -16.51 -9.10
CA LEU A 178 -16.46 -15.64 -7.93
C LEU A 178 -16.02 -16.36 -6.63
N SER A 179 -16.20 -17.69 -6.56
CA SER A 179 -15.77 -18.52 -5.43
C SER A 179 -14.24 -18.58 -5.33
N GLU A 180 -13.56 -18.84 -6.44
CA GLU A 180 -12.09 -18.91 -6.48
C GLU A 180 -11.46 -17.57 -6.12
N ILE A 181 -12.02 -16.46 -6.62
CA ILE A 181 -11.57 -15.11 -6.28
C ILE A 181 -11.74 -14.85 -4.77
N PHE A 182 -12.90 -15.21 -4.22
CA PHE A 182 -13.17 -15.06 -2.80
C PHE A 182 -12.22 -15.91 -1.92
N GLU A 183 -11.96 -17.15 -2.33
CA GLU A 183 -11.01 -18.04 -1.67
C GLU A 183 -9.59 -17.48 -1.71
N PHE A 184 -9.16 -16.95 -2.85
CA PHE A 184 -7.88 -16.26 -2.99
C PHE A 184 -7.74 -15.10 -2.00
N PHE A 185 -8.71 -14.18 -1.97
CA PHE A 185 -8.67 -13.05 -1.04
C PHE A 185 -8.64 -13.50 0.42
N LYS A 186 -9.43 -14.52 0.79
CA LYS A 186 -9.40 -15.10 2.14
C LYS A 186 -8.03 -15.70 2.49
N ALA A 187 -7.45 -16.46 1.56
CA ALA A 187 -6.16 -17.13 1.75
C ALA A 187 -5.02 -16.12 1.87
N VAL A 188 -5.00 -15.10 1.00
CA VAL A 188 -4.05 -13.99 1.05
C VAL A 188 -4.19 -13.19 2.34
N LYS A 189 -5.41 -12.82 2.74
CA LYS A 189 -5.62 -12.06 3.98
C LYS A 189 -5.13 -12.82 5.22
N THR A 190 -5.31 -14.14 5.25
CA THR A 190 -4.79 -15.00 6.31
C THR A 190 -3.26 -15.02 6.29
N LEU A 191 -2.67 -15.15 5.10
CA LEU A 191 -1.23 -15.14 4.89
C LEU A 191 -0.59 -13.83 5.38
N LEU A 192 -1.14 -12.67 5.01
CA LEU A 192 -0.60 -11.36 5.37
C LEU A 192 -0.55 -11.15 6.90
N ARG A 193 -1.60 -11.60 7.60
CA ARG A 193 -1.65 -11.55 9.08
C ARG A 193 -0.61 -12.44 9.75
N SER A 194 -0.21 -13.54 9.09
CA SER A 194 0.79 -14.47 9.61
C SER A 194 2.24 -14.11 9.25
N LYS A 195 2.45 -13.13 8.36
CA LYS A 195 3.76 -12.82 7.75
C LYS A 195 4.17 -11.35 7.81
N ASN A 196 3.69 -10.60 8.80
CA ASN A 196 4.02 -9.18 8.99
C ASN A 196 3.94 -8.36 7.69
N ALA A 197 2.88 -8.58 6.90
CA ALA A 197 2.79 -8.07 5.54
C ALA A 197 1.59 -7.15 5.31
N VAL A 198 1.73 -6.25 4.34
CA VAL A 198 0.64 -5.45 3.78
C VAL A 198 0.62 -5.67 2.28
N LEU A 199 -0.58 -5.86 1.73
CA LEU A 199 -0.80 -5.99 0.29
C LEU A 199 -1.46 -4.72 -0.25
N MET A 200 -0.85 -4.09 -1.24
CA MET A 200 -1.50 -3.13 -2.13
C MET A 200 -1.97 -3.87 -3.39
N ILE A 201 -3.22 -3.66 -3.79
CA ILE A 201 -3.73 -4.07 -5.09
C ILE A 201 -4.19 -2.86 -5.88
N THR A 202 -3.97 -2.89 -7.20
CA THR A 202 -4.53 -1.90 -8.11
C THR A 202 -5.55 -2.59 -9.01
N VAL A 203 -6.70 -1.95 -9.26
CA VAL A 203 -7.82 -2.56 -10.00
C VAL A 203 -8.35 -1.61 -11.10
N PRO A 204 -8.42 -2.02 -12.38
CA PRO A 204 -9.05 -1.22 -13.43
C PRO A 204 -10.55 -1.01 -13.20
N VAL A 205 -11.00 0.25 -13.07
CA VAL A 205 -12.42 0.66 -12.80
C VAL A 205 -13.42 -0.08 -13.68
N VAL A 206 -13.12 -0.15 -14.98
CA VAL A 206 -14.05 -0.59 -16.03
C VAL A 206 -14.38 -2.09 -15.92
N LYS A 207 -13.63 -2.84 -15.12
CA LYS A 207 -13.70 -4.31 -15.07
C LYS A 207 -14.42 -4.87 -13.84
N LEU A 208 -14.75 -4.03 -12.85
CA LEU A 208 -15.47 -4.46 -11.65
C LEU A 208 -16.98 -4.47 -11.86
N GLN A 209 -17.53 -5.61 -12.30
CA GLN A 209 -18.96 -5.89 -12.24
C GLN A 209 -19.46 -5.90 -10.78
N ASP A 210 -20.74 -5.60 -10.53
CA ASP A 210 -21.30 -5.41 -9.19
C ASP A 210 -20.96 -6.53 -8.19
N LYS A 211 -21.17 -7.80 -8.57
CA LYS A 211 -20.88 -8.95 -7.68
C LYS A 211 -19.39 -9.12 -7.39
N LEU A 212 -18.53 -8.89 -8.38
CA LEU A 212 -17.08 -8.96 -8.21
C LEU A 212 -16.60 -7.83 -7.32
N ARG A 213 -17.12 -6.62 -7.53
CA ARG A 213 -16.85 -5.44 -6.71
C ARG A 213 -17.17 -5.71 -5.25
N ASP A 214 -18.34 -6.27 -4.97
CA ASP A 214 -18.75 -6.60 -3.59
C ASP A 214 -17.74 -7.53 -2.91
N ILE A 215 -17.34 -8.61 -3.59
CA ILE A 215 -16.36 -9.57 -3.05
C ILE A 215 -15.03 -8.87 -2.75
N VAL A 216 -14.52 -8.08 -3.69
CA VAL A 216 -13.23 -7.41 -3.57
C VAL A 216 -13.27 -6.34 -2.47
N PHE A 217 -14.33 -5.55 -2.40
CA PHE A 217 -14.49 -4.45 -1.43
C PHE A 217 -14.72 -4.98 -0.01
N GLN A 218 -15.48 -6.07 0.14
CA GLN A 218 -15.68 -6.71 1.44
C GLN A 218 -14.37 -7.28 2.00
N ASN A 219 -13.52 -7.83 1.12
CA ASN A 219 -12.25 -8.43 1.54
C ASN A 219 -11.11 -7.42 1.72
N SER A 220 -11.19 -6.24 1.09
CA SER A 220 -10.23 -5.14 1.27
C SER A 220 -10.47 -4.39 2.60
N ASP A 221 -9.42 -3.90 3.26
CA ASP A 221 -9.53 -3.19 4.55
C ASP A 221 -9.35 -1.67 4.43
N LEU A 222 -8.66 -1.22 3.38
CA LEU A 222 -8.48 0.18 3.01
C LEU A 222 -8.76 0.29 1.51
N ILE A 223 -9.63 1.21 1.12
CA ILE A 223 -10.07 1.36 -0.28
C ILE A 223 -9.99 2.84 -0.66
N VAL A 224 -9.14 3.14 -1.64
CA VAL A 224 -9.03 4.44 -2.27
C VAL A 224 -9.61 4.35 -3.68
N LEU A 225 -10.65 5.13 -3.92
CA LEU A 225 -11.33 5.23 -5.21
C LEU A 225 -10.89 6.50 -5.92
N ASN A 226 -10.85 6.43 -7.25
CA ASN A 226 -10.52 7.60 -8.04
C ASN A 226 -11.78 8.43 -8.32
N ASN A 227 -11.71 9.75 -8.12
CA ASN A 227 -12.80 10.64 -8.45
C ASN A 227 -12.47 11.46 -9.69
N ILE A 228 -13.15 11.14 -10.80
CA ILE A 228 -13.04 11.91 -12.05
C ILE A 228 -14.01 13.12 -12.06
N PHE A 229 -14.82 13.28 -11.00
CA PHE A 229 -15.81 14.36 -10.92
C PHE A 229 -15.15 15.75 -10.76
N GLY A 230 -15.11 16.48 -11.87
CA GLY A 230 -14.73 17.88 -11.98
C GLY A 230 -13.61 18.08 -12.98
N GLY A 231 -13.85 18.84 -14.05
CA GLY A 231 -12.90 19.17 -15.11
C GLY A 231 -11.76 20.11 -14.68
N GLY A 232 -11.10 19.81 -13.55
CA GLY A 232 -9.91 20.50 -13.07
C GLY A 232 -8.65 19.64 -13.20
N GLN A 233 -7.49 20.29 -13.21
CA GLN A 233 -6.18 19.62 -13.29
C GLN A 233 -5.78 18.84 -12.01
N ASN A 234 -6.54 18.99 -10.93
CA ASN A 234 -6.19 18.42 -9.64
C ASN A 234 -6.70 16.98 -9.51
N LEU A 235 -5.78 16.06 -9.22
CA LEU A 235 -6.08 14.65 -8.93
C LEU A 235 -6.97 14.57 -7.69
N LYS A 236 -8.11 13.88 -7.77
CA LYS A 236 -9.03 13.69 -6.65
C LYS A 236 -9.23 12.22 -6.35
N ILE A 237 -9.29 11.90 -5.06
CA ILE A 237 -9.58 10.54 -4.57
C ILE A 237 -10.70 10.56 -3.54
N SER A 238 -11.37 9.43 -3.36
CA SER A 238 -12.25 9.16 -2.23
C SER A 238 -11.66 8.06 -1.37
N ILE A 239 -11.70 8.22 -0.05
CA ILE A 239 -11.45 7.09 0.86
C ILE A 239 -12.78 6.39 1.11
N TYR A 240 -13.06 5.33 0.37
CA TYR A 240 -14.32 4.59 0.45
C TYR A 240 -14.41 3.76 1.74
N LYS A 241 -13.30 3.14 2.13
CA LYS A 241 -13.20 2.32 3.35
C LYS A 241 -11.85 2.57 4.00
N ALA A 242 -11.83 2.71 5.32
CA ALA A 242 -10.62 2.87 6.10
C ALA A 242 -10.65 1.97 7.34
N PRO A 243 -9.49 1.68 7.97
CA PRO A 243 -9.45 1.02 9.26
C PRO A 243 -10.33 1.75 10.28
N LYS A 244 -11.05 1.03 11.15
CA LYS A 244 -11.93 1.65 12.16
C LYS A 244 -11.26 2.67 13.08
N SER A 245 -9.94 2.61 13.21
CA SER A 245 -9.16 3.58 13.99
C SER A 245 -8.90 4.90 13.24
N ALA A 246 -9.17 4.97 11.94
CA ALA A 246 -8.89 6.13 11.12
C ALA A 246 -9.83 7.29 11.48
N ASN A 247 -9.33 8.52 11.34
CA ASN A 247 -10.12 9.74 11.59
C ASN A 247 -10.66 10.29 10.27
N VAL A 248 -11.40 9.44 9.53
CA VAL A 248 -11.96 9.79 8.23
C VAL A 248 -13.33 9.17 8.07
N GLU A 249 -14.28 9.98 7.61
CA GLU A 249 -15.61 9.52 7.23
C GLU A 249 -15.52 8.78 5.89
N GLU A 250 -16.23 7.66 5.77
CA GLU A 250 -16.32 6.91 4.52
C GLU A 250 -16.83 7.83 3.39
N ASN A 251 -16.24 7.69 2.20
CA ASN A 251 -16.49 8.51 1.02
C ASN A 251 -16.04 9.98 1.12
N SER A 252 -15.19 10.33 2.10
CA SER A 252 -14.53 11.65 2.13
C SER A 252 -13.66 11.84 0.87
N VAL A 253 -13.78 13.01 0.24
CA VAL A 253 -13.03 13.38 -0.97
C VAL A 253 -11.77 14.18 -0.61
N PHE A 254 -10.68 13.86 -1.27
CA PHE A 254 -9.38 14.50 -1.09
C PHE A 254 -8.78 14.92 -2.42
N THR A 255 -7.94 15.95 -2.37
CA THR A 255 -7.08 16.35 -3.49
C THR A 255 -5.68 15.80 -3.25
N VAL A 256 -5.09 15.19 -4.28
CA VAL A 256 -3.71 14.73 -4.32
C VAL A 256 -2.89 15.79 -5.05
N ALA A 257 -1.96 16.41 -4.34
CA ALA A 257 -0.97 17.32 -4.90
C ALA A 257 0.38 16.61 -4.97
N GLN A 258 1.00 16.63 -6.15
CA GLN A 258 2.34 16.11 -6.38
C GLN A 258 3.33 17.27 -6.45
N SER A 259 4.48 17.12 -5.79
CA SER A 259 5.62 18.03 -5.93
C SER A 259 6.88 17.18 -6.06
N LEU A 260 7.80 17.28 -5.10
CA LEU A 260 8.85 16.28 -4.93
C LEU A 260 8.26 14.97 -4.40
N GLY A 261 7.35 15.05 -3.42
CA GLY A 261 6.59 13.91 -2.90
C GLY A 261 5.10 14.03 -3.24
N ALA A 262 4.24 13.52 -2.37
CA ALA A 262 2.80 13.71 -2.46
C ALA A 262 2.21 14.23 -1.16
N THR A 263 1.18 15.05 -1.31
CA THR A 263 0.34 15.55 -0.22
C THR A 263 -1.12 15.31 -0.56
N ILE A 264 -1.88 14.85 0.44
CA ILE A 264 -3.31 14.58 0.36
C ILE A 264 -4.01 15.51 1.34
N VAL A 265 -4.85 16.39 0.81
CA VAL A 265 -5.61 17.37 1.59
C VAL A 265 -7.10 17.16 1.38
N ARG A 266 -7.90 17.34 2.43
CA ARG A 266 -9.36 17.25 2.32
C ARG A 266 -9.84 18.27 1.30
N ALA A 267 -10.66 17.85 0.34
CA ALA A 267 -11.24 18.77 -0.63
C ALA A 267 -12.22 19.70 0.11
N LEU A 268 -12.08 21.01 -0.09
CA LEU A 268 -13.02 22.02 0.38
C LEU A 268 -14.32 21.97 -0.42
#